data_AF-A0A940FVZ9-F1
#
_entry.id   AF-A0A940FVZ9-F1
#
_cell.length_a   1.000
_cell.length_b   1.000
_cell.length_c   1.000
_cell.angle_alpha   90.00
_cell.angle_beta   90.00
_cell.angle_gamma   90.00
#
_symmetry.space_group_name_H-M   'P 1'
#
loop_
_entity.id
_entity.type
_entity.pdbx_description
1 polymer ?
#
loop_
_entity_poly.entity_id
_entity_poly.type
_entity_poly.pdbx_seq_one_letter_code
_entity_poly.pdbx_strand_id
1 'polypeptide(L)'
;LQQKLSHIPRSNELLIEHIETKDGFHLFVYPFEGRLVHEALAALLSYRISRITPITFSFAMNDYGFELLSDQPIPVDDTNIDELFSAENLLADIQRSVNAAEMTKRKFRDVAVIGGLIFQGYPGEYKKARHLQSSASLLFQVFNEYDKDNLLLRQAYNEVMTQQMEEIRLRDTLSRIHQSKVVITFPERLTPFCFPLKVDSLRENFSTEKLEDRVRRMQEQLSR
;
A
#
# COMPACT_ATOMS: atom_id res chain seq x y z
N LEU A 1 4.04 4.65 -27.19
CA LEU A 1 4.60 5.70 -26.32
C LEU A 1 5.36 5.10 -25.15
N GLN A 2 4.78 4.18 -24.38
CA GLN A 2 5.46 3.50 -23.25
C GLN A 2 6.87 3.00 -23.60
N GLN A 3 7.02 2.18 -24.65
CA GLN A 3 8.31 1.66 -25.11
C GLN A 3 9.35 2.73 -25.50
N LYS A 4 8.92 3.97 -25.78
CA LYS A 4 9.83 5.08 -26.10
C LYS A 4 10.32 5.80 -24.84
N LEU A 5 9.55 5.74 -23.75
CA LEU A 5 9.84 6.45 -22.49
C LEU A 5 10.46 5.54 -21.43
N SER A 6 10.14 4.25 -21.50
CA SER A 6 10.48 3.24 -20.51
C SER A 6 10.37 1.86 -21.19
N HIS A 7 9.85 0.86 -20.50
CA HIS A 7 9.73 -0.52 -20.93
C HIS A 7 8.26 -0.96 -21.00
N ILE A 8 7.95 -1.92 -21.89
CA ILE A 8 6.69 -2.66 -21.86
C ILE A 8 7.01 -4.03 -21.25
N PRO A 9 6.62 -4.30 -20.00
CA PRO A 9 6.94 -5.55 -19.32
C PRO A 9 6.29 -6.74 -20.02
N ARG A 10 7.06 -7.82 -20.14
CA ARG A 10 6.55 -9.14 -20.51
C ARG A 10 5.87 -9.80 -19.30
N SER A 11 5.15 -10.88 -19.54
CA SER A 11 4.48 -11.64 -18.47
C SER A 11 5.42 -12.22 -17.41
N ASN A 12 6.71 -12.37 -17.74
CA ASN A 12 7.77 -12.86 -16.84
C ASN A 12 8.73 -11.74 -16.40
N GLU A 13 8.30 -10.49 -16.50
CA GLU A 13 9.08 -9.32 -16.08
C GLU A 13 8.32 -8.50 -15.05
N LEU A 14 9.04 -7.99 -14.05
CA LEU A 14 8.56 -6.95 -13.16
C LEU A 14 9.16 -5.62 -13.61
N LEU A 15 8.31 -4.66 -13.99
CA LEU A 15 8.76 -3.30 -14.27
C LEU A 15 8.73 -2.46 -13.00
N ILE A 16 9.83 -1.74 -12.75
CA ILE A 16 9.97 -0.71 -11.74
C ILE A 16 10.41 0.58 -12.44
N GLU A 17 9.71 1.68 -12.21
CA GLU A 17 10.04 3.00 -12.76
C GLU A 17 10.34 3.98 -11.62
N HIS A 18 11.55 4.56 -11.64
CA HIS A 18 11.91 5.72 -10.83
C HIS A 18 11.64 6.99 -11.62
N ILE A 19 10.74 7.83 -11.11
CA ILE A 19 10.40 9.10 -11.76
C ILE A 19 10.48 10.20 -10.71
N GLU A 20 11.20 11.28 -11.02
CA GLU A 20 11.22 12.48 -10.20
C GLU A 20 10.24 13.51 -10.77
N THR A 21 9.41 14.08 -9.91
CA THR A 21 8.54 15.21 -10.27
C THR A 21 8.62 16.29 -9.21
N LYS A 22 7.95 17.42 -9.45
CA LYS A 22 7.77 18.47 -8.45
C LYS A 22 7.08 18.01 -7.16
N ASP A 23 6.36 16.89 -7.20
CA ASP A 23 5.66 16.34 -6.03
C ASP A 23 6.60 15.46 -5.18
N GLY A 24 7.78 15.07 -5.68
CA GLY A 24 8.76 14.22 -5.01
C GLY A 24 9.31 13.09 -5.89
N PHE A 25 9.80 12.06 -5.23
CA PHE A 25 10.39 10.86 -5.84
C PHE A 25 9.36 9.73 -5.87
N HIS A 26 9.10 9.23 -7.07
CA HIS A 26 8.13 8.18 -7.33
C HIS A 26 8.83 6.86 -7.63
N LEU A 27 8.36 5.80 -6.98
CA LEU A 27 8.64 4.41 -7.34
C LEU A 27 7.34 3.77 -7.81
N PHE A 28 7.21 3.56 -9.12
CA PHE A 28 6.08 2.81 -9.68
C PHE A 28 6.48 1.36 -9.88
N VAL A 29 5.63 0.44 -9.43
CA VAL A 29 5.87 -1.00 -9.52
C VAL A 29 4.67 -1.65 -10.19
N TYR A 30 4.90 -2.53 -11.17
CA TYR A 30 3.83 -3.15 -11.99
C TYR A 30 3.79 -4.68 -11.89
N PRO A 31 3.25 -5.26 -10.80
CA PRO A 31 3.11 -6.70 -10.66
C PRO A 31 1.93 -7.29 -11.46
N PHE A 32 0.87 -6.52 -11.71
CA PHE A 32 -0.40 -6.97 -12.34
C PHE A 32 -1.19 -8.03 -11.54
N GLU A 33 -1.35 -7.83 -10.23
CA GLU A 33 -1.97 -8.81 -9.31
C GLU A 33 -3.29 -8.32 -8.68
N GLY A 34 -3.74 -7.12 -9.06
CA GLY A 34 -4.95 -6.51 -8.52
C GLY A 34 -4.73 -5.74 -7.22
N ARG A 35 -5.73 -4.91 -6.90
CA ARG A 35 -5.60 -3.83 -5.90
C ARG A 35 -5.20 -4.29 -4.49
N LEU A 36 -5.75 -5.38 -3.98
CA LEU A 36 -5.48 -5.85 -2.61
C LEU A 36 -4.03 -6.35 -2.46
N VAL A 37 -3.53 -7.12 -3.43
CA VAL A 37 -2.12 -7.57 -3.43
C VAL A 37 -1.18 -6.37 -3.57
N HIS A 38 -1.54 -5.37 -4.38
CA HIS A 38 -0.75 -4.15 -4.53
C HIS A 38 -0.70 -3.30 -3.25
N GLU A 39 -1.80 -3.19 -2.52
CA GLU A 39 -1.83 -2.53 -1.19
C GLU A 39 -0.90 -3.25 -0.21
N ALA A 40 -0.95 -4.58 -0.18
CA ALA A 40 -0.09 -5.39 0.67
C ALA A 40 1.40 -5.29 0.28
N LEU A 41 1.72 -5.34 -1.02
CA LEU A 41 3.08 -5.12 -1.52
C LEU A 41 3.60 -3.72 -1.21
N ALA A 42 2.78 -2.69 -1.40
CA ALA A 42 3.16 -1.31 -1.09
C ALA A 42 3.48 -1.15 0.39
N ALA A 43 2.65 -1.72 1.28
CA ALA A 43 2.89 -1.71 2.73
C ALA A 43 4.17 -2.47 3.11
N LEU A 44 4.38 -3.66 2.53
CA LEU A 44 5.56 -4.49 2.76
C LEU A 44 6.84 -3.77 2.31
N LEU A 45 6.87 -3.27 1.08
CA LEU A 45 8.04 -2.57 0.54
C LEU A 45 8.32 -1.28 1.31
N SER A 46 7.29 -0.51 1.65
CA SER A 46 7.44 0.70 2.46
C SER A 46 8.14 0.38 3.80
N TYR A 47 7.70 -0.70 4.47
CA TYR A 47 8.33 -1.15 5.71
C TYR A 47 9.79 -1.56 5.48
N ARG A 48 10.05 -2.40 4.47
CA ARG A 48 11.41 -2.91 4.20
C ARG A 48 12.38 -1.81 3.80
N ILE A 49 11.96 -0.88 2.94
CA ILE A 49 12.78 0.27 2.55
C ILE A 49 13.06 1.17 3.75
N SER A 50 12.08 1.35 4.66
CA SER A 50 12.30 2.14 5.89
C SER A 50 13.38 1.59 6.82
N ARG A 51 13.73 0.30 6.69
CA ARG A 51 14.84 -0.33 7.42
C ARG A 51 16.22 -0.02 6.82
N ILE A 52 16.27 0.38 5.56
CA ILE A 52 17.50 0.82 4.87
C ILE A 52 17.79 2.26 5.26
N THR A 53 16.79 3.14 5.07
CA THR A 53 16.89 4.57 5.38
C THR A 53 15.56 5.06 5.97
N PRO A 54 15.57 5.89 7.02
CA PRO A 54 14.35 6.52 7.53
C PRO A 54 13.67 7.36 6.45
N ILE A 55 12.51 6.91 5.98
CA ILE A 55 11.78 7.52 4.86
C ILE A 55 10.28 7.37 5.08
N THR A 56 9.50 8.38 4.65
CA THR A 56 8.03 8.34 4.72
C THR A 56 7.48 8.16 3.33
N PHE A 57 6.44 7.32 3.22
CA PHE A 57 5.74 7.06 1.98
C PHE A 57 4.27 7.43 2.06
N SER A 58 3.78 8.01 0.99
CA SER A 58 2.38 7.87 0.58
C SER A 58 2.33 6.86 -0.56
N PHE A 59 1.23 6.15 -0.72
CA PHE A 59 1.08 5.20 -1.82
C PHE A 59 -0.31 5.25 -2.41
N ALA A 60 -0.39 4.87 -3.68
CA ALA A 60 -1.63 4.70 -4.43
C ALA A 60 -1.55 3.41 -5.23
N MET A 61 -2.69 2.79 -5.52
CA MET A 61 -2.75 1.52 -6.23
C MET A 61 -3.98 1.41 -7.13
N ASN A 62 -3.82 0.65 -8.22
CA ASN A 62 -4.90 0.21 -9.09
C ASN A 62 -4.72 -1.27 -9.44
N ASP A 63 -5.40 -1.76 -10.47
CA ASP A 63 -5.33 -3.19 -10.82
C ASP A 63 -4.03 -3.60 -11.54
N TYR A 64 -3.21 -2.65 -11.98
CA TYR A 64 -1.97 -2.90 -12.72
C TYR A 64 -0.72 -2.76 -11.86
N GLY A 65 -0.73 -1.86 -10.88
CA GLY A 65 0.42 -1.64 -10.02
C GLY A 65 0.13 -0.73 -8.84
N PHE A 66 1.22 -0.24 -8.25
CA PHE A 66 1.19 0.75 -7.18
C PHE A 66 2.33 1.76 -7.31
N GLU A 67 2.17 2.88 -6.62
CA GLU A 67 3.11 3.99 -6.50
C GLU A 67 3.55 4.07 -5.04
N LEU A 68 4.86 4.20 -4.77
CA LEU A 68 5.37 4.77 -3.53
C LEU A 68 5.91 6.17 -3.83
N LEU A 69 5.41 7.18 -3.12
CA LEU A 69 5.84 8.57 -3.23
C LEU A 69 6.51 9.00 -1.93
N SER A 70 7.71 9.56 -2.07
CA SER A 70 8.48 10.14 -0.97
C SER A 70 9.02 11.53 -1.32
N ASP A 71 9.31 12.33 -0.29
CA ASP A 71 10.04 13.59 -0.41
C ASP A 71 11.56 13.39 -0.60
N GLN A 72 12.05 12.15 -0.48
CA GLN A 72 13.46 11.79 -0.62
C GLN A 72 13.66 10.70 -1.68
N PRO A 73 14.87 10.60 -2.28
CA PRO A 73 15.19 9.52 -3.20
C PRO A 73 14.94 8.15 -2.56
N ILE A 74 14.21 7.30 -3.28
CA ILE A 74 13.84 5.96 -2.81
C ILE A 74 14.99 5.00 -3.16
N PRO A 75 15.67 4.39 -2.17
CA PRO A 75 16.88 3.60 -2.41
C PRO A 75 16.51 2.18 -2.86
N VAL A 76 16.01 2.03 -4.09
CA VAL A 76 15.70 0.74 -4.71
C VAL A 76 16.56 0.59 -5.97
N ASP A 77 17.32 -0.49 -6.04
CA ASP A 77 18.19 -0.79 -7.17
C ASP A 77 18.44 -2.30 -7.29
N ASP A 78 19.21 -2.71 -8.29
CA ASP A 78 19.51 -4.11 -8.57
C ASP A 78 20.21 -4.85 -7.40
N THR A 79 20.78 -4.13 -6.43
CA THR A 79 21.49 -4.74 -5.29
C THR A 79 20.57 -5.16 -4.16
N ASN A 80 19.35 -4.61 -4.08
CA ASN A 80 18.43 -4.87 -2.97
C ASN A 80 17.05 -5.40 -3.35
N ILE A 81 16.73 -5.49 -4.65
CA ILE A 81 15.45 -6.03 -5.13
C ILE A 81 15.15 -7.41 -4.55
N ASP A 82 16.11 -8.33 -4.56
CA ASP A 82 15.87 -9.71 -4.13
C ASP A 82 15.44 -9.77 -2.66
N GLU A 83 16.04 -8.95 -1.80
CA GLU A 83 15.66 -8.85 -0.40
C GLU A 83 14.31 -8.15 -0.24
N LEU A 84 14.09 -7.04 -0.95
CA LEU A 84 12.86 -6.25 -0.89
C LEU A 84 11.63 -7.07 -1.31
N PHE A 85 11.77 -7.94 -2.31
CA PHE A 85 10.70 -8.81 -2.80
C PHE A 85 10.79 -10.26 -2.28
N SER A 86 11.60 -10.52 -1.25
CA SER A 86 11.71 -11.85 -0.65
C SER A 86 10.42 -12.29 0.06
N ALA A 87 10.03 -13.55 -0.08
CA ALA A 87 8.95 -14.14 0.70
C ALA A 87 9.37 -14.54 2.14
N GLU A 88 10.66 -14.40 2.47
CA GLU A 88 11.19 -14.64 3.81
C GLU A 88 10.66 -13.60 4.79
N ASN A 89 10.37 -14.03 6.02
CA ASN A 89 9.83 -13.18 7.10
C ASN A 89 8.56 -12.38 6.75
N LEU A 90 7.87 -12.74 5.66
CA LEU A 90 6.73 -11.99 5.11
C LEU A 90 5.69 -11.60 6.16
N LEU A 91 5.23 -12.57 6.96
CA LEU A 91 4.20 -12.34 7.97
C LEU A 91 4.67 -11.36 9.05
N ALA A 92 5.92 -11.48 9.50
CA ALA A 92 6.49 -10.59 10.51
C ALA A 92 6.67 -9.17 9.97
N ASP A 93 7.11 -9.03 8.72
CA ASP A 93 7.31 -7.74 8.07
C ASP A 93 5.97 -7.02 7.83
N ILE A 94 4.95 -7.74 7.34
CA ILE A 94 3.60 -7.18 7.18
C ILE A 94 3.06 -6.71 8.52
N GLN A 95 3.14 -7.53 9.57
CA GLN A 95 2.64 -7.17 10.91
C GLN A 95 3.31 -5.93 11.49
N ARG A 96 4.58 -5.68 11.13
CA ARG A 96 5.33 -4.50 11.58
C ARG A 96 5.10 -3.27 10.70
N SER A 97 4.47 -3.41 9.54
CA SER A 97 4.10 -2.27 8.71
C SER A 97 3.03 -1.42 9.41
N VAL A 98 3.20 -0.10 9.37
CA VAL A 98 2.26 0.86 9.99
C VAL A 98 0.86 0.71 9.38
N ASN A 99 0.77 0.38 8.10
CA ASN A 99 -0.50 0.15 7.41
C ASN A 99 -1.24 -1.06 8.00
N ALA A 100 -0.56 -2.18 8.24
CA ALA A 100 -1.18 -3.34 8.86
C ALA A 100 -1.68 -3.02 10.28
N ALA A 101 -0.95 -2.21 11.05
CA ALA A 101 -1.40 -1.77 12.36
C ALA A 101 -2.71 -0.95 12.29
N GLU A 102 -2.80 0.02 11.38
CA GLU A 102 -4.02 0.83 11.21
C GLU A 102 -5.20 0.03 10.62
N MET A 103 -4.93 -0.90 9.71
CA MET A 103 -5.94 -1.85 9.20
C MET A 103 -6.45 -2.76 10.31
N THR A 104 -5.56 -3.31 11.12
CA THR A 104 -5.91 -4.17 12.25
C THR A 104 -6.71 -3.41 13.30
N LYS A 105 -6.32 -2.17 13.62
CA LYS A 105 -7.06 -1.31 14.53
C LYS A 105 -8.47 -0.99 14.03
N ARG A 106 -8.64 -0.75 12.73
CA ARG A 106 -9.97 -0.59 12.11
C ARG A 106 -10.79 -1.87 12.22
N LYS A 107 -10.20 -3.02 11.87
CA LYS A 107 -10.87 -4.33 11.92
C LYS A 107 -11.22 -4.76 13.34
N PHE A 108 -10.37 -4.44 14.31
CA PHE A 108 -10.58 -4.73 15.73
C PHE A 108 -11.86 -4.10 16.26
N ARG A 109 -12.26 -2.92 15.78
CA ARG A 109 -13.56 -2.32 16.15
C ARG A 109 -14.71 -3.25 15.80
N ASP A 110 -14.72 -3.80 14.60
CA ASP A 110 -15.81 -4.64 14.13
C ASP A 110 -15.83 -5.97 14.91
N VAL A 111 -14.66 -6.55 15.17
CA VAL A 111 -14.50 -7.75 16.03
C VAL A 111 -14.95 -7.46 17.47
N ALA A 112 -14.58 -6.32 18.05
CA ALA A 112 -14.92 -5.96 19.41
C ALA A 112 -16.42 -5.64 19.58
N VAL A 113 -17.08 -5.15 18.52
CA VAL A 113 -18.54 -5.04 18.46
C VAL A 113 -19.19 -6.42 18.47
N ILE A 114 -18.74 -7.32 17.57
CA ILE A 114 -19.31 -8.68 17.45
C ILE A 114 -19.10 -9.47 18.75
N GLY A 115 -17.92 -9.34 19.35
CA GLY A 115 -17.57 -9.96 20.63
C GLY A 115 -18.25 -9.33 21.86
N GLY A 116 -19.10 -8.32 21.67
CA GLY A 116 -19.84 -7.66 22.76
C GLY A 116 -18.99 -6.76 23.67
N LEU A 117 -17.71 -6.57 23.36
CA LEU A 117 -16.80 -5.70 24.11
C LEU A 117 -17.15 -4.22 23.92
N ILE A 118 -17.69 -3.85 22.76
CA ILE A 118 -18.14 -2.49 22.46
C ILE A 118 -19.66 -2.46 22.30
N PHE A 119 -20.32 -1.79 23.23
CA PHE A 119 -21.76 -1.56 23.18
C PHE A 119 -22.14 -0.49 22.16
N GLN A 120 -23.00 -0.85 21.20
CA GLN A 120 -23.44 0.03 20.11
C GLN A 120 -24.63 0.95 20.45
N GLY A 121 -25.26 0.77 21.61
CA GLY A 121 -26.52 1.45 21.94
C GLY A 121 -27.71 0.49 21.93
N TYR A 122 -28.88 1.00 22.30
CA TYR A 122 -30.13 0.23 22.29
C TYR A 122 -30.83 0.37 20.93
N PRO A 123 -31.76 -0.54 20.56
CA PRO A 123 -32.57 -0.39 19.36
C PRO A 123 -33.26 0.98 19.33
N GLY A 124 -32.97 1.80 18.31
CA GLY A 124 -33.48 3.17 18.19
C GLY A 124 -32.57 4.27 18.76
N GLU A 125 -31.58 3.92 19.58
CA GLU A 125 -30.62 4.84 20.20
C GLU A 125 -29.17 4.35 20.01
N TYR A 126 -28.70 4.36 18.76
CA TYR A 126 -27.32 3.98 18.44
C TYR A 126 -26.32 5.06 18.84
N LYS A 127 -25.21 4.64 19.44
CA LYS A 127 -24.06 5.53 19.68
C LYS A 127 -23.46 5.97 18.34
N LYS A 128 -23.01 7.23 18.27
CA LYS A 128 -22.37 7.76 17.06
C LYS A 128 -21.09 6.98 16.73
N ALA A 129 -20.86 6.72 15.45
CA ALA A 129 -19.70 5.97 14.95
C ALA A 129 -18.35 6.50 15.48
N ARG A 130 -18.20 7.83 15.61
CA ARG A 130 -16.99 8.45 16.18
C ARG A 130 -16.67 7.99 17.60
N HIS A 131 -17.69 7.81 18.44
CA HIS A 131 -17.50 7.36 19.82
C HIS A 131 -17.10 5.88 19.89
N LEU A 132 -17.67 5.06 19.01
CA LEU A 132 -17.29 3.65 18.87
C LEU A 132 -15.84 3.52 18.41
N GLN A 133 -15.42 4.33 17.42
CA GLN A 133 -14.04 4.36 16.92
C GLN A 133 -13.03 4.72 18.01
N SER A 134 -13.33 5.74 18.81
CA SER A 134 -12.46 6.17 19.92
C SER A 134 -12.33 5.08 20.99
N SER A 135 -13.44 4.42 21.35
CA SER A 135 -13.45 3.35 22.36
C SER A 135 -12.66 2.12 21.87
N ALA A 136 -12.86 1.72 20.61
CA ALA A 136 -12.13 0.62 20.00
C ALA A 136 -10.63 0.87 19.93
N SER A 137 -10.23 2.11 19.59
CA SER A 137 -8.82 2.49 19.49
C SER A 137 -8.10 2.38 20.83
N LEU A 138 -8.74 2.80 21.93
CA LEU A 138 -8.18 2.68 23.27
C LEU A 138 -8.04 1.21 23.69
N LEU A 139 -9.09 0.41 23.49
CA LEU A 139 -9.05 -1.03 23.81
C LEU A 139 -7.98 -1.78 23.00
N PHE A 140 -7.85 -1.44 21.71
CA PHE A 140 -6.80 -2.00 20.87
C PHE A 140 -5.40 -1.69 21.43
N GLN A 141 -5.15 -0.43 21.81
CA GLN A 141 -3.87 -0.02 22.40
C GLN A 141 -3.58 -0.77 23.70
N VAL A 142 -4.57 -0.87 24.60
CA VAL A 142 -4.44 -1.58 25.87
C VAL A 142 -4.12 -3.06 25.64
N PHE A 143 -4.84 -3.76 24.75
CA PHE A 143 -4.54 -5.17 24.49
C PHE A 143 -3.18 -5.35 23.81
N ASN A 144 -2.83 -4.50 22.85
CA ASN A 144 -1.54 -4.61 22.19
C ASN A 144 -0.34 -4.41 23.14
N GLU A 145 -0.52 -3.61 24.21
CA GLU A 145 0.52 -3.34 25.20
C GLU A 145 0.52 -4.36 26.35
N TYR A 146 -0.65 -4.71 26.88
CA TYR A 146 -0.80 -5.46 28.13
C TYR A 146 -1.36 -6.89 27.97
N ASP A 147 -2.00 -7.22 26.85
CA ASP A 147 -2.64 -8.52 26.59
C ASP A 147 -2.51 -8.93 25.11
N LYS A 148 -1.28 -9.21 24.67
CA LYS A 148 -0.97 -9.54 23.26
C LYS A 148 -1.62 -10.85 22.80
N ASP A 149 -2.00 -11.72 23.74
CA ASP A 149 -2.64 -12.99 23.47
C ASP A 149 -4.18 -12.91 23.46
N ASN A 150 -4.74 -11.70 23.60
CA ASN A 150 -6.17 -11.46 23.53
C ASN A 150 -6.79 -12.04 22.25
N LEU A 151 -7.86 -12.83 22.40
CA LEU A 151 -8.50 -13.53 21.29
C LEU A 151 -9.12 -12.58 20.26
N LEU A 152 -9.67 -11.43 20.69
CA LEU A 152 -10.26 -10.45 19.77
C LEU A 152 -9.18 -9.73 18.98
N LEU A 153 -8.04 -9.44 19.62
CA LEU A 153 -6.87 -8.87 18.95
C LEU A 153 -6.32 -9.85 17.91
N ARG A 154 -6.10 -11.12 18.29
CA ARG A 154 -5.65 -12.17 17.37
C ARG A 154 -6.61 -12.38 16.20
N GLN A 155 -7.92 -12.36 16.44
CA GLN A 155 -8.91 -12.47 15.38
C GLN A 155 -8.86 -11.28 14.42
N ALA A 156 -8.70 -10.06 14.92
CA ALA A 156 -8.56 -8.88 14.07
C ALA A 156 -7.31 -8.98 13.17
N TYR A 157 -6.17 -9.41 13.72
CA TYR A 157 -4.96 -9.67 12.93
C TYR A 157 -5.20 -10.75 11.87
N ASN A 158 -5.77 -11.88 12.25
CA ASN A 158 -6.04 -12.98 11.33
C ASN A 158 -6.92 -12.54 10.16
N GLU A 159 -7.99 -11.77 10.42
CA GLU A 159 -8.87 -11.30 9.36
C GLU A 159 -8.21 -10.26 8.45
N VAL A 160 -7.36 -9.36 8.96
CA VAL A 160 -6.60 -8.45 8.09
C VAL A 160 -5.64 -9.25 7.21
N MET A 161 -4.92 -10.23 7.76
CA MET A 161 -3.97 -11.03 7.00
C MET A 161 -4.64 -11.87 5.91
N THR A 162 -5.76 -12.53 6.23
CA THR A 162 -6.45 -13.40 5.27
C THR A 162 -7.33 -12.65 4.29
N GLN A 163 -8.09 -11.64 4.74
CA GLN A 163 -9.10 -11.00 3.90
C GLN A 163 -8.60 -9.74 3.20
N GLN A 164 -7.73 -8.94 3.85
CA GLN A 164 -7.27 -7.67 3.29
C GLN A 164 -5.91 -7.77 2.62
N MET A 165 -4.96 -8.49 3.24
CA MET A 165 -3.61 -8.64 2.70
C MET A 165 -3.48 -9.80 1.71
N GLU A 166 -4.51 -10.64 1.58
CA GLU A 166 -4.53 -11.85 0.75
C GLU A 166 -3.19 -12.62 0.84
N GLU A 167 -2.72 -12.93 2.06
CA GLU A 167 -1.34 -13.42 2.32
C GLU A 167 -0.89 -14.54 1.37
N ILE A 168 -1.78 -15.48 1.06
CA ILE A 168 -1.50 -16.59 0.14
C ILE A 168 -1.14 -16.05 -1.25
N ARG A 169 -1.97 -15.18 -1.81
CA ARG A 169 -1.72 -14.58 -3.13
C ARG A 169 -0.50 -13.68 -3.12
N LEU A 170 -0.29 -12.91 -2.05
CA LEU A 170 0.91 -12.10 -1.89
C LEU A 170 2.17 -12.96 -1.93
N ARG A 171 2.17 -14.10 -1.23
CA ARG A 171 3.28 -15.06 -1.26
C ARG A 171 3.50 -15.64 -2.65
N ASP A 172 2.44 -16.01 -3.35
CA ASP A 172 2.50 -16.51 -4.72
C ASP A 172 3.07 -15.45 -5.67
N THR A 173 2.65 -14.19 -5.52
CA THR A 173 3.17 -13.04 -6.25
C THR A 173 4.66 -12.85 -6.00
N LEU A 174 5.12 -12.88 -4.75
CA LEU A 174 6.55 -12.75 -4.43
C LEU A 174 7.35 -13.93 -5.01
N SER A 175 6.82 -15.15 -4.97
CA SER A 175 7.45 -16.32 -5.59
C SER A 175 7.56 -16.17 -7.11
N ARG A 176 6.52 -15.65 -7.77
CA ARG A 176 6.53 -15.33 -9.20
C ARG A 176 7.52 -14.23 -9.54
N ILE A 177 7.57 -13.15 -8.75
CA ILE A 177 8.51 -12.05 -8.93
C ILE A 177 9.95 -12.54 -8.79
N HIS A 178 10.23 -13.42 -7.83
CA HIS A 178 11.56 -14.00 -7.64
C HIS A 178 12.06 -14.80 -8.86
N GLN A 179 11.14 -15.38 -9.65
CA GLN A 179 11.47 -16.06 -10.91
C GLN A 179 11.44 -15.13 -12.13
N SER A 180 10.95 -13.89 -11.95
CA SER A 180 10.79 -12.91 -13.02
C SER A 180 12.07 -12.10 -13.19
N LYS A 181 12.32 -11.62 -14.41
CA LYS A 181 13.37 -10.65 -14.63
C LYS A 181 12.87 -9.28 -14.15
N VAL A 182 13.56 -8.66 -13.20
CA VAL A 182 13.25 -7.30 -12.79
C VAL A 182 13.89 -6.31 -13.76
N VAL A 183 13.12 -5.32 -14.18
CA VAL A 183 13.54 -4.26 -15.10
C VAL A 183 13.33 -2.93 -14.40
N ILE A 184 14.41 -2.32 -13.93
CA ILE A 184 14.38 -0.96 -13.37
C ILE A 184 14.66 0.04 -14.49
N THR A 185 13.88 1.11 -14.52
CA THR A 185 14.06 2.21 -15.46
C THR A 185 13.98 3.54 -14.73
N PHE A 186 14.56 4.59 -15.33
CA PHE A 186 14.59 5.95 -14.79
C PHE A 186 14.03 6.96 -15.79
N PRO A 187 12.70 6.95 -16.09
CA PRO A 187 12.12 7.88 -17.06
C PRO A 187 12.20 9.34 -16.56
N GLU A 188 12.59 10.26 -17.45
CA GLU A 188 12.63 11.71 -17.15
C GLU A 188 11.24 12.37 -17.03
N ARG A 189 10.18 11.63 -17.39
CA ARG A 189 8.80 12.12 -17.40
C ARG A 189 7.81 10.99 -17.15
N LEU A 190 6.60 11.36 -16.74
CA LEU A 190 5.49 10.43 -16.55
C LEU A 190 5.25 9.57 -17.80
N THR A 191 5.12 8.27 -17.57
CA THR A 191 4.90 7.26 -18.60
C THR A 191 3.39 6.96 -18.73
N PRO A 192 2.93 6.42 -19.87
CA PRO A 192 1.56 5.92 -20.01
C PRO A 192 1.13 4.93 -18.92
N PHE A 193 2.05 4.12 -18.40
CA PHE A 193 1.74 3.14 -17.34
C PHE A 193 1.62 3.80 -15.96
N CYS A 194 2.42 4.80 -15.64
CA CYS A 194 2.35 5.48 -14.35
C CYS A 194 1.20 6.49 -14.28
N PHE A 195 0.72 6.97 -15.44
CA PHE A 195 -0.28 8.02 -15.49
C PHE A 195 -1.60 7.68 -14.76
N PRO A 196 -2.24 6.51 -14.96
CA PRO A 196 -3.45 6.16 -14.22
C PRO A 196 -3.22 6.13 -12.69
N LEU A 197 -2.09 5.55 -12.25
CA LEU A 197 -1.71 5.51 -10.83
C LEU A 197 -1.56 6.92 -10.26
N LYS A 198 -0.87 7.80 -11.00
CA LYS A 198 -0.69 9.19 -10.61
C LYS A 198 -2.02 9.92 -10.50
N VAL A 199 -2.96 9.69 -11.42
CA VAL A 199 -4.29 10.31 -11.37
C VAL A 199 -5.09 9.82 -10.16
N ASP A 200 -5.00 8.53 -9.84
CA ASP A 200 -5.67 7.97 -8.65
C ASP A 200 -5.08 8.55 -7.35
N SER A 201 -3.75 8.68 -7.27
CA SER A 201 -3.05 9.37 -6.17
C SER A 201 -3.52 10.81 -5.97
N LEU A 202 -3.82 11.54 -7.06
CA LEU A 202 -4.38 12.89 -6.98
C LEU A 202 -5.82 12.95 -6.50
N ARG A 203 -6.62 11.90 -6.75
CA ARG A 203 -8.02 11.84 -6.26
C ARG A 203 -8.09 11.65 -4.76
N GLU A 204 -7.15 10.92 -4.19
CA GLU A 204 -7.08 10.68 -2.74
C GLU A 204 -6.62 11.93 -1.97
N ASN A 205 -5.94 12.86 -2.65
CA ASN A 205 -5.51 14.14 -2.10
C ASN A 205 -6.58 15.24 -2.32
N PHE A 206 -7.18 15.73 -1.23
CA PHE A 206 -8.13 16.85 -1.29
C PHE A 206 -7.46 18.13 -1.82
N SER A 207 -7.87 18.59 -3.00
CA SER A 207 -7.43 19.84 -3.64
C SER A 207 -8.61 20.75 -3.90
N THR A 208 -8.40 22.07 -3.82
CA THR A 208 -9.37 23.09 -4.24
C THR A 208 -9.40 23.31 -5.75
N GLU A 209 -8.39 22.82 -6.47
CA GLU A 209 -8.38 22.77 -7.93
C GLU A 209 -9.21 21.58 -8.43
N LYS A 210 -10.01 21.79 -9.50
CA LYS A 210 -10.76 20.70 -10.14
C LYS A 210 -9.80 19.67 -10.72
N LEU A 211 -10.02 18.40 -10.39
CA LEU A 211 -9.22 17.27 -10.87
C LEU A 211 -9.09 17.25 -12.41
N GLU A 212 -10.17 17.58 -13.12
CA GLU A 212 -10.21 17.63 -14.59
C GLU A 212 -9.16 18.57 -15.19
N ASP A 213 -8.98 19.76 -14.61
CA ASP A 213 -8.01 20.75 -15.08
C ASP A 213 -6.57 20.29 -14.85
N ARG A 214 -6.32 19.55 -13.76
CA ARG A 214 -5.02 18.97 -13.45
C ARG A 214 -4.68 17.78 -14.36
N VAL A 215 -5.66 16.90 -14.62
CA VAL A 215 -5.51 15.76 -15.55
C VAL A 215 -5.21 16.23 -16.96
N ARG A 216 -5.93 17.26 -17.45
CA ARG A 216 -5.73 17.83 -18.79
C ARG A 216 -4.30 18.35 -18.97
N ARG A 217 -3.77 19.10 -17.99
CA ARG A 217 -2.38 19.58 -18.02
C ARG A 217 -1.35 18.45 -18.08
N MET A 218 -1.59 17.35 -17.35
CA MET A 218 -0.69 16.20 -17.40
C MET A 218 -0.77 15.45 -18.74
N GLN A 219 -1.95 15.36 -19.37
CA GLN A 219 -2.09 14.81 -20.73
C GLN A 219 -1.34 15.64 -21.77
N GLU A 220 -1.35 16.96 -21.65
CA GLU A 220 -0.58 17.86 -22.51
C GLU A 220 0.94 17.68 -22.33
N GLN A 221 1.40 17.32 -21.13
CA GLN A 221 2.81 16.99 -20.87
C GLN A 221 3.22 15.61 -21.43
N LEU A 222 2.31 14.63 -21.42
CA LEU A 222 2.56 13.30 -21.99
C LEU A 222 2.58 13.27 -23.53
N SER A 223 1.88 14.21 -24.18
CA SER A 223 1.73 14.26 -25.64
C SER A 223 2.80 15.09 -26.36
N ARG A 224 3.61 15.85 -25.62
CA ARG A 224 4.81 16.54 -26.12
C ARG A 224 6.03 15.62 -26.10
#